data_AF-A0A7V9RD92-F1
#
_entry.id   AF-A0A7V9RD92-F1
#
_cell.length_a   1.000
_cell.length_b   1.000
_cell.length_c   1.000
_cell.angle_alpha   90.00
_cell.angle_beta   90.00
_cell.angle_gamma   90.00
#
_symmetry.space_group_name_H-M   'P 1'
#
loop_
_entity.id
_entity.type
_entity.pdbx_description
1 polymer ?
#
loop_
_entity_poly.entity_id
_entity_poly.type
_entity_poly.pdbx_seq_one_letter_code
_entity_poly.pdbx_strand_id
1 'polypeptide(L)'
;MTYVITKACVATCDTACVSACPVDCIVGPVPLDELRSVPIADRPQRFPGLQMFIDPDACIDCNSCMDECPVAAIYPEDSLPTEYKGDLARNAEFFRRARSA
;
A
#
# COMPACT_ATOMS: atom_id res chain seq x y z
N MET A 1 -1.14 9.35 -13.54
CA MET A 1 0.09 8.70 -13.03
C MET A 1 -0.17 8.44 -11.56
N THR A 2 0.12 7.23 -11.08
CA THR A 2 -0.15 6.83 -9.69
C THR A 2 1.11 6.28 -9.04
N TYR A 3 1.12 6.26 -7.71
CA TYR A 3 2.02 5.41 -6.95
C TYR A 3 1.44 4.00 -6.80
N VAL A 4 2.33 3.05 -6.61
CA VAL A 4 2.03 1.61 -6.51
C VAL A 4 2.74 1.05 -5.29
N ILE A 5 1.99 0.39 -4.40
CA ILE A 5 2.58 -0.43 -3.33
C ILE A 5 2.85 -1.83 -3.88
N THR A 6 4.08 -2.31 -3.73
CA THR A 6 4.52 -3.60 -4.26
C THR A 6 4.46 -4.73 -3.22
N LYS A 7 4.70 -5.97 -3.67
CA LYS A 7 4.83 -7.15 -2.78
C LYS A 7 5.87 -6.98 -1.66
N ALA A 8 6.77 -6.00 -1.72
CA ALA A 8 7.70 -5.69 -0.63
C ALA A 8 6.99 -5.21 0.65
N CYS A 9 5.74 -4.73 0.55
CA CYS A 9 4.93 -4.33 1.70
C CYS A 9 4.35 -5.52 2.47
N VAL A 10 4.27 -6.71 1.84
CA VAL A 10 3.61 -7.89 2.40
C VAL A 10 4.16 -8.19 3.80
N ALA A 11 3.25 -8.47 4.74
CA ALA A 11 3.55 -8.78 6.14
C ALA A 11 4.23 -7.68 6.98
N THR A 12 4.81 -6.64 6.35
CA THR A 12 5.40 -5.49 7.06
C THR A 12 4.31 -4.47 7.40
N CYS A 13 3.56 -4.01 6.39
CA CYS A 13 2.45 -3.09 6.48
C CYS A 13 2.65 -2.01 7.57
N ASP A 14 3.75 -1.25 7.53
CA ASP A 14 4.14 -0.31 8.59
C ASP A 14 3.07 0.76 8.87
N THR A 15 2.46 1.28 7.80
CA THR A 15 1.41 2.31 7.75
C THR A 15 1.84 3.77 7.90
N ALA A 16 3.14 4.09 7.96
CA ALA A 16 3.61 5.49 7.90
C ALA A 16 3.11 6.22 6.64
N CYS A 17 3.13 5.56 5.48
CA CYS A 17 2.63 6.09 4.23
C CYS A 17 1.15 6.50 4.26
N VAL A 18 0.32 5.82 5.08
CA VAL A 18 -1.11 6.14 5.21
C VAL A 18 -1.28 7.53 5.83
N SER A 19 -0.53 7.83 6.89
CA SER A 19 -0.59 9.13 7.57
C SER A 19 -0.05 10.28 6.71
N ALA A 20 0.79 9.99 5.71
CA ALA A 20 1.39 10.99 4.84
C ALA A 20 0.57 11.30 3.60
N CYS A 21 -0.45 10.48 3.28
CA CYS A 21 -1.25 10.66 2.09
C CYS A 21 -2.25 11.82 2.27
N PRO A 22 -2.19 12.89 1.46
CA PRO A 22 -3.08 14.05 1.63
C PRO A 22 -4.53 13.81 1.18
N VAL A 23 -4.80 12.69 0.52
CA VAL A 23 -6.11 12.32 -0.04
C VAL A 23 -6.61 10.98 0.48
N ASP A 24 -5.96 10.45 1.52
CA ASP A 24 -6.34 9.20 2.19
C ASP A 24 -6.56 8.01 1.24
N CYS A 25 -5.80 7.93 0.14
CA CYS A 25 -6.01 6.91 -0.90
C CYS A 25 -5.26 5.59 -0.65
N ILE A 26 -4.73 5.36 0.55
CA ILE A 26 -3.96 4.15 0.91
C ILE A 26 -4.77 3.32 1.90
N VAL A 27 -5.19 2.12 1.49
CA VAL A 27 -6.10 1.26 2.27
C VAL A 27 -5.61 -0.19 2.25
N GLY A 28 -5.78 -0.90 3.37
CA GLY A 28 -5.56 -2.33 3.48
C GLY A 28 -6.87 -3.06 3.81
N PRO A 29 -6.92 -4.40 3.74
CA PRO A 29 -8.11 -5.18 4.04
C PRO A 29 -8.45 -5.27 5.53
N VAL A 30 -7.55 -4.83 6.42
CA VAL A 30 -7.73 -4.81 7.88
C VAL A 30 -7.81 -3.35 8.35
N PRO A 31 -8.67 -3.02 9.33
CA PRO A 31 -8.73 -1.69 9.92
C PRO A 31 -7.38 -1.21 10.47
N LEU A 32 -7.11 0.08 10.30
CA LEU A 32 -5.81 0.67 10.64
C LEU A 32 -5.50 0.63 12.14
N ASP A 33 -6.51 0.77 12.98
CA ASP A 33 -6.43 0.66 14.44
C ASP A 33 -6.03 -0.75 14.87
N GLU A 34 -6.64 -1.79 14.28
CA GLU A 34 -6.26 -3.18 14.51
C GLU A 34 -4.81 -3.43 14.10
N LEU A 35 -4.42 -2.98 12.91
CA LEU A 35 -3.05 -3.16 12.42
C LEU A 35 -2.00 -2.43 13.29
N ARG A 36 -2.30 -1.20 13.74
CA ARG A 36 -1.43 -0.40 14.61
C ARG A 36 -1.37 -0.93 16.04
N SER A 37 -2.36 -1.70 16.49
CA SER A 37 -2.32 -2.38 17.79
C SER A 37 -1.30 -3.53 17.85
N VAL A 38 -0.86 -4.03 16.70
CA VAL A 38 0.11 -5.12 16.59
C VAL A 38 1.52 -4.56 16.32
N PRO A 39 2.54 -4.90 17.15
CA PRO A 39 3.92 -4.53 16.88
C PRO A 39 4.40 -5.03 15.52
N ILE A 40 5.21 -4.22 14.83
CA ILE A 40 5.70 -4.55 13.46
C ILE A 40 6.38 -5.93 13.41
N ALA A 41 7.12 -6.29 14.45
CA ALA A 41 7.81 -7.58 14.54
C ALA A 41 6.87 -8.80 14.53
N ASP A 42 5.62 -8.62 14.98
CA ASP A 42 4.61 -9.69 15.08
C ASP A 42 3.64 -9.72 13.90
N ARG A 43 3.66 -8.69 13.04
CA ARG A 43 2.77 -8.58 11.87
C ARG A 43 2.97 -9.72 10.87
N PRO A 44 4.18 -10.25 10.60
CA PRO A 44 4.33 -11.39 9.71
C PRO A 44 3.65 -12.67 10.21
N GLN A 45 3.56 -12.88 11.52
CA GLN A 45 2.89 -14.04 12.10
C GLN A 45 1.38 -13.83 12.16
N ARG A 46 0.94 -12.60 12.47
CA ARG A 46 -0.49 -12.27 12.59
C ARG A 46 -1.17 -12.10 11.24
N PHE A 47 -0.45 -11.55 10.26
CA PHE A 47 -0.97 -11.09 8.97
C PHE A 47 -0.01 -11.47 7.80
N PRO A 48 0.28 -12.76 7.58
CA PRO A 48 1.35 -13.21 6.68
C PRO A 48 1.18 -12.82 5.20
N GLY A 49 -0.04 -12.53 4.77
CA GLY A 49 -0.37 -12.14 3.38
C GLY A 49 -0.93 -10.73 3.25
N LEU A 50 -0.91 -9.94 4.33
CA LEU A 50 -1.47 -8.59 4.33
C LEU A 50 -0.57 -7.63 3.56
N GLN A 51 -1.17 -6.77 2.76
CA GLN A 51 -0.52 -5.69 2.03
C GLN A 51 -1.46 -4.47 2.02
N MET A 52 -0.87 -3.28 1.97
CA MET A 52 -1.58 -2.02 1.73
C MET A 52 -1.65 -1.73 0.23
N PHE A 53 -2.69 -1.03 -0.22
CA PHE A 53 -2.92 -0.72 -1.63
C PHE A 53 -3.20 0.77 -1.81
N ILE A 54 -2.76 1.34 -2.93
CA ILE A 54 -3.03 2.72 -3.35
C ILE A 54 -4.15 2.71 -4.38
N ASP A 55 -5.17 3.55 -4.20
CA ASP A 55 -6.23 3.73 -5.19
C ASP A 55 -5.70 4.57 -6.37
N PRO A 56 -5.52 3.99 -7.57
CA PRO A 56 -4.98 4.73 -8.71
C PRO A 56 -5.89 5.85 -9.19
N ASP A 57 -7.20 5.76 -8.90
CA ASP A 57 -8.19 6.75 -9.33
C ASP A 57 -8.21 7.98 -8.39
N ALA A 58 -7.78 7.81 -7.13
CA ALA A 58 -7.74 8.88 -6.12
C ALA A 58 -6.34 9.45 -5.90
N CYS A 59 -5.28 8.72 -6.28
CA CYS A 59 -3.91 9.20 -6.15
C CYS A 59 -3.67 10.46 -7.00
N ILE A 60 -3.10 11.49 -6.39
CA ILE A 60 -2.80 12.79 -7.02
C ILE A 60 -1.31 12.99 -7.37
N ASP A 61 -0.53 11.91 -7.36
CA ASP A 61 0.90 11.92 -7.72
C ASP A 61 1.78 12.91 -6.91
N CYS A 62 1.53 13.02 -5.60
CA CYS A 62 2.18 14.01 -4.72
C CYS A 62 3.53 13.60 -4.12
N ASN A 63 3.97 12.34 -4.32
CA ASN A 63 5.20 11.74 -3.77
C ASN A 63 5.30 11.61 -2.24
N SER A 64 4.34 12.12 -1.45
CA SER A 64 4.45 12.17 0.02
C SER A 64 4.57 10.81 0.71
N CYS A 65 4.16 9.72 0.05
CA CYS A 65 4.18 8.38 0.64
C CYS A 65 5.48 7.60 0.41
N MET A 66 6.27 7.95 -0.62
CA MET A 66 7.45 7.17 -1.04
C MET A 66 8.52 7.14 0.05
N ASP A 67 8.89 8.32 0.55
CA ASP A 67 9.99 8.49 1.51
C ASP A 67 9.65 7.98 2.92
N GLU A 68 8.35 7.78 3.19
CA GLU A 68 7.83 7.31 4.47
C GLU A 68 7.86 5.79 4.60
N CYS A 69 8.05 5.05 3.50
CA CYS A 69 8.02 3.59 3.53
C CYS A 69 9.38 3.02 3.99
N PRO A 70 9.48 2.39 5.18
CA PRO A 70 10.75 1.92 5.72
C PRO A 70 11.38 0.77 4.91
N VAL A 71 10.57 0.08 4.10
CA VAL A 71 11.00 -1.05 3.24
C VAL A 71 11.01 -0.70 1.75
N ALA A 72 10.88 0.59 1.41
CA ALA A 72 10.90 1.09 0.03
C ALA A 72 9.94 0.32 -0.91
N ALA A 73 8.72 0.05 -0.44
CA ALA A 73 7.73 -0.72 -1.21
C ALA A 73 6.88 0.13 -2.17
N ILE A 74 7.11 1.44 -2.23
CA ILE A 74 6.27 2.39 -2.98
C ILE A 74 7.06 2.98 -4.14
N TYR A 75 6.53 2.85 -5.35
CA TYR A 75 7.14 3.36 -6.57
C TYR A 75 6.09 4.08 -7.43
N PRO A 76 6.44 5.15 -8.16
CA PRO A 76 5.59 5.66 -9.22
C PRO A 76 5.59 4.64 -10.37
N GLU A 77 4.49 4.61 -11.09
CA GLU A 77 4.26 3.65 -12.17
C GLU A 77 5.37 3.61 -13.24
N ASP A 78 5.98 4.76 -13.55
CA ASP A 78 7.03 4.90 -14.56
C ASP A 78 8.40 4.35 -14.14
N SER A 79 8.69 4.35 -12.84
CA SER A 79 9.94 3.80 -12.29
C SER A 79 9.76 2.44 -11.61
N LEU A 80 8.56 1.85 -11.70
CA LEU A 80 8.25 0.55 -11.12
C LEU A 80 9.15 -0.56 -11.71
N PRO A 81 9.94 -1.28 -10.88
CA PRO A 81 10.78 -2.35 -11.37
C PRO A 81 9.97 -3.45 -12.07
N THR A 82 10.56 -4.06 -13.10
CA THR A 82 9.88 -5.05 -13.96
C THR A 82 9.24 -6.20 -13.18
N GLU A 83 9.87 -6.66 -12.10
CA GLU A 83 9.34 -7.74 -11.25
C GLU A 83 8.05 -7.38 -10.49
N TYR A 84 7.79 -6.08 -10.32
CA TYR A 84 6.64 -5.54 -9.60
C TYR A 84 5.55 -5.03 -10.55
N LYS A 85 5.71 -5.13 -11.88
CA LYS A 85 4.68 -4.65 -12.83
C LYS A 85 3.29 -5.24 -12.60
N GLY A 86 3.21 -6.47 -12.08
CA GLY A 86 1.93 -7.08 -11.70
C GLY A 86 1.25 -6.43 -10.50
N ASP A 87 1.95 -5.63 -9.69
CA ASP A 87 1.39 -4.90 -8.55
C ASP A 87 0.48 -3.74 -8.99
N LEU A 88 0.68 -3.17 -10.19
CA LEU A 88 -0.24 -2.16 -10.77
C LEU A 88 -1.68 -2.66 -10.78
N ALA A 89 -1.87 -3.84 -11.37
CA ALA A 89 -3.17 -4.47 -11.46
C ALA A 89 -3.73 -4.85 -10.08
N ARG A 90 -2.87 -5.31 -9.15
CA ARG A 90 -3.29 -5.67 -7.79
C ARG A 90 -3.81 -4.49 -6.99
N ASN A 91 -3.14 -3.34 -7.07
CA ASN A 91 -3.59 -2.10 -6.40
C ASN A 91 -4.95 -1.67 -6.94
N ALA A 92 -5.09 -1.56 -8.27
CA ALA A 92 -6.36 -1.20 -8.90
C ALA A 92 -7.49 -2.20 -8.57
N GLU A 93 -7.20 -3.50 -8.60
CA GLU A 93 -8.19 -4.55 -8.38
C GLU A 93 -8.77 -4.54 -6.98
N PHE A 94 -7.97 -4.22 -5.95
CA PHE A 94 -8.44 -4.09 -4.57
C PHE A 94 -9.61 -3.09 -4.49
N PHE A 95 -9.46 -1.92 -5.09
CA PHE A 95 -10.48 -0.87 -5.07
C PHE A 95 -11.63 -1.13 -6.06
N ARG A 96 -11.36 -1.75 -7.21
CA ARG A 96 -12.45 -2.20 -8.11
C ARG A 96 -13.39 -3.16 -7.40
N ARG A 97 -12.85 -4.12 -6.64
CA ARG A 97 -13.65 -5.07 -5.85
C ARG A 97 -14.42 -4.36 -4.74
N ALA A 98 -13.76 -3.46 -4.00
CA ALA A 98 -14.40 -2.70 -2.93
C ALA A 98 -15.54 -1.78 -3.42
N ARG A 99 -15.40 -1.17 -4.62
CA ARG A 99 -16.44 -0.33 -5.26
C ARG A 99 -17.60 -1.13 -5.85
N SER A 100 -17.42 -2.43 -6.10
CA SER A 100 -18.42 -3.30 -6.73
C SER A 100 -19.24 -4.12 -5.73
N ALA A 101 -18.94 -3.98 -4.43
CA ALA A 101 -19.64 -4.60 -3.32
C ALA A 101 -20.60 -3.61 -2.66
#